data_AF-A0A6P5ZJT5-F1
#
_entry.id   AF-A0A6P5ZJT5-F1
#
_cell.length_a   1.000
_cell.length_b   1.000
_cell.length_c   1.000
_cell.angle_alpha   90.00
_cell.angle_beta   90.00
_cell.angle_gamma   90.00
#
_symmetry.space_group_name_H-M   'P 1'
#
loop_
_entity.id
_entity.type
_entity.pdbx_description
1 polymer ?
#
loop_
_entity_poly.entity_id
_entity_poly.type
_entity_poly.pdbx_seq_one_letter_code
_entity_poly.pdbx_strand_id
1 'polypeptide(L)'
;MNVGSDTQIRQLLYGGILNSKDPNVSLPDEKTFKVPNVNKVIEEGKKASTKFCSIKLCSLGVKLPAEIYTATGWPLVNGNALKTLAGKVSAEYDFTDDTNDGDIDNSPEKMIDVDTSAYGSAFAAFEDEEKGREACHAIASLCKVCSIDTLITNFILPLQGSNISGKSGSVHCSLNINTETGRLSARRQNLQNQPALEKDRYKICQAFVAAPRNSLVVADYAQDSCTSD
;
A
#
# COMPACT_ATOMS: atom_id res chain seq x y z
N MET A 1 5.56 7.12 13.62
CA MET A 1 5.24 7.74 12.31
C MET A 1 3.97 7.13 11.77
N ASN A 2 3.15 7.88 11.04
CA ASN A 2 2.01 7.36 10.29
C ASN A 2 2.47 6.95 8.88
N VAL A 3 2.54 5.64 8.62
CA VAL A 3 2.94 5.06 7.33
C VAL A 3 1.91 5.27 6.22
N GLY A 4 0.66 5.63 6.55
CA GLY A 4 -0.35 6.03 5.57
C GLY A 4 -0.29 7.52 5.19
N SER A 5 0.68 8.27 5.71
CA SER A 5 0.81 9.71 5.42
C SER A 5 1.93 9.97 4.44
N ASP A 6 1.56 10.31 3.19
CA ASP A 6 2.52 10.71 2.15
C ASP A 6 3.47 11.81 2.61
N THR A 7 2.98 12.76 3.42
CA THR A 7 3.82 13.86 3.91
C THR A 7 4.87 13.36 4.91
N GLN A 8 4.53 12.40 5.78
CA GLN A 8 5.49 11.83 6.72
C GLN A 8 6.47 10.90 6.01
N ILE A 9 6.00 10.08 5.06
CA ILE A 9 6.88 9.22 4.25
C ILE A 9 7.86 10.07 3.47
N ARG A 10 7.38 11.14 2.82
CA ARG A 10 8.24 12.08 2.08
C ARG A 10 9.25 12.76 3.00
N GLN A 11 8.84 13.17 4.20
CA GLN A 11 9.76 13.77 5.17
C GLN A 11 10.87 12.79 5.58
N LEU A 12 10.53 11.53 5.83
CA LEU A 12 11.49 10.50 6.21
C LEU A 12 12.49 10.21 5.07
N LEU A 13 11.99 9.96 3.86
CA LEU A 13 12.81 9.52 2.73
C LEU A 13 13.58 10.67 2.05
N TYR A 14 13.03 11.87 2.01
CA TYR A 14 13.53 12.96 1.18
C TYR A 14 13.71 14.29 1.92
N GLY A 15 13.79 14.30 3.25
CA GLY A 15 14.16 15.53 3.96
C GLY A 15 15.52 16.06 3.46
N GLY A 16 15.59 17.38 3.25
CA GLY A 16 16.73 18.05 2.64
C GLY A 16 16.67 18.17 1.12
N ILE A 17 15.72 17.52 0.43
CA ILE A 17 15.63 17.60 -1.04
C ILE A 17 15.13 18.96 -1.53
N LEU A 18 15.67 19.44 -2.65
CA LEU A 18 15.16 20.63 -3.35
C LEU A 18 13.86 20.31 -4.10
N ASN A 19 12.98 21.28 -4.16
CA ASN A 19 11.77 21.19 -4.98
C ASN A 19 12.12 21.28 -6.47
N SER A 20 11.54 20.41 -7.29
CA SER A 20 11.86 20.37 -8.74
C SER A 20 11.23 21.51 -9.56
N LYS A 21 10.29 22.26 -8.98
CA LYS A 21 9.64 23.43 -9.58
C LYS A 21 10.15 24.76 -9.01
N ASP A 22 10.60 24.77 -7.76
CA ASP A 22 11.18 25.95 -7.12
C ASP A 22 12.53 25.61 -6.45
N PRO A 23 13.66 25.92 -7.12
CA PRO A 23 14.99 25.61 -6.59
C PRO A 23 15.36 26.34 -5.30
N ASN A 24 14.60 27.38 -4.90
CA ASN A 24 14.86 28.12 -3.65
C ASN A 24 14.20 27.46 -2.43
N VAL A 25 13.36 26.45 -2.66
CA VAL A 25 12.59 25.79 -1.61
C VAL A 25 13.09 24.35 -1.44
N SER A 26 13.55 24.03 -0.25
CA SER A 26 13.90 22.66 0.15
C SER A 26 12.89 22.09 1.14
N LEU A 27 12.78 20.76 1.17
CA LEU A 27 12.15 20.07 2.28
C LEU A 27 13.09 20.19 3.49
N PRO A 28 12.61 20.58 4.68
CA PRO A 28 13.47 20.63 5.86
C PRO A 28 13.98 19.22 6.21
N ASP A 29 15.14 19.12 6.87
CA ASP A 29 15.68 17.82 7.32
C ASP A 29 14.85 17.21 8.45
N GLU A 30 14.20 18.05 9.24
CA GLU A 30 13.35 17.65 10.35
C GLU A 30 12.03 18.43 10.36
N LYS A 31 10.94 17.75 10.73
CA LYS A 31 9.61 18.36 10.81
C LYS A 31 8.80 17.76 11.94
N THR A 32 8.09 18.63 12.66
CA THR A 32 7.18 18.22 13.72
C THR A 32 5.78 17.93 13.16
N PHE A 33 5.21 16.80 13.55
CA PHE A 33 3.86 16.37 13.20
C PHE A 33 3.02 16.13 14.44
N LYS A 34 1.74 16.50 14.39
CA LYS A 34 0.75 16.05 15.38
C LYS A 34 0.21 14.69 14.95
N VAL A 35 0.33 13.70 15.83
CA VAL A 35 -0.12 12.32 15.57
C VAL A 35 -1.03 11.83 16.70
N PRO A 36 -1.93 10.86 16.46
CA PRO A 36 -2.73 10.25 17.51
C PRO A 36 -1.86 9.66 18.60
N ASN A 37 -2.19 9.93 19.87
CA ASN A 37 -1.44 9.46 21.02
C ASN A 37 -1.92 8.07 21.46
N VAL A 38 -1.63 7.06 20.64
CA VAL A 38 -2.09 5.67 20.86
C VAL A 38 -1.52 5.09 22.17
N ASN A 39 -0.27 5.41 22.48
CA ASN A 39 0.44 4.91 23.65
C ASN A 39 0.20 5.73 24.93
N LYS A 40 -0.70 6.73 24.90
CA LYS A 40 -1.03 7.61 26.03
C LYS A 40 0.22 8.24 26.69
N VAL A 41 1.19 8.65 25.87
CA VAL A 41 2.39 9.35 26.35
C VAL A 41 1.98 10.67 26.99
N ILE A 42 2.51 10.96 28.17
CA ILE A 42 2.29 12.21 28.88
C ILE A 42 3.49 13.11 28.56
N GLU A 43 3.23 14.28 27.96
CA GLU A 43 4.28 15.26 27.69
C GLU A 43 4.84 15.81 29.00
N GLU A 44 6.16 16.06 29.05
CA GLU A 44 6.83 16.60 30.25
C GLU A 44 6.11 17.83 30.79
N GLY A 45 5.75 17.79 32.08
CA GLY A 45 5.02 18.86 32.76
C GLY A 45 3.49 18.75 32.73
N LYS A 46 2.90 17.78 32.01
CA LYS A 46 1.44 17.53 32.04
C LYS A 46 1.06 16.40 32.99
N LYS A 47 -0.14 16.48 33.57
CA LYS A 47 -0.70 15.46 34.49
C LYS A 47 -1.44 14.33 33.78
N ALA A 48 -1.80 14.50 32.50
CA ALA A 48 -2.59 13.53 31.74
C ALA A 48 -2.22 13.56 30.25
N SER A 49 -2.36 12.41 29.58
CA SER A 49 -2.10 12.26 28.14
C SER A 49 -3.20 12.92 27.31
N THR A 50 -2.83 13.73 26.32
CA THR A 50 -3.76 14.29 25.33
C THR A 50 -4.08 13.30 24.22
N LYS A 51 -5.19 13.53 23.49
CA LYS A 51 -5.60 12.69 22.32
C LYS A 51 -4.55 12.65 21.21
N PHE A 52 -3.78 13.73 21.07
CA PHE A 52 -2.69 13.86 20.11
C PHE A 52 -1.39 14.18 20.85
N CYS A 53 -0.27 13.72 20.31
CA CYS A 53 1.07 14.12 20.73
C CYS A 53 1.85 14.66 19.53
N SER A 54 2.88 15.46 19.80
CA SER A 54 3.78 15.95 18.76
C SER A 54 4.98 14.99 18.63
N ILE A 55 5.28 14.57 17.41
CA ILE A 55 6.51 13.82 17.11
C ILE A 55 7.40 14.66 16.19
N LYS A 56 8.71 14.60 16.41
CA LYS A 56 9.71 15.16 15.52
C LYS A 56 10.19 14.04 14.60
N LEU A 57 10.01 14.21 13.29
CA LEU A 57 10.45 13.25 12.29
C LEU A 57 11.65 13.81 11.55
N CYS A 58 12.78 13.11 11.65
CA CYS A 58 14.01 13.43 10.95
C CYS A 58 14.11 12.60 9.66
N SER A 59 14.79 13.12 8.65
CA SER A 59 15.14 12.36 7.46
C SER A 59 16.12 11.23 7.79
N LEU A 60 16.24 10.26 6.88
CA LEU A 60 17.21 9.16 7.01
C LEU A 60 18.68 9.62 6.96
N GLY A 61 18.94 10.90 6.66
CA GLY A 61 20.29 11.45 6.51
C GLY A 61 21.02 10.98 5.25
N VAL A 62 20.37 10.20 4.38
CA VAL A 62 20.88 9.75 3.08
C VAL A 62 20.15 10.46 1.94
N LYS A 63 20.85 10.67 0.82
CA LYS A 63 20.27 11.29 -0.38
C LYS A 63 19.66 10.22 -1.29
N LEU A 64 18.41 9.86 -1.02
CA LEU A 64 17.66 8.97 -1.91
C LEU A 64 17.31 9.66 -3.23
N PRO A 65 17.45 8.97 -4.38
CA PRO A 65 17.07 9.52 -5.67
C PRO A 65 15.54 9.61 -5.80
N ALA A 66 15.05 10.76 -6.27
CA ALA A 66 13.64 10.95 -6.58
C ALA A 66 13.45 11.06 -8.10
N GLU A 67 12.79 10.05 -8.69
CA GLU A 67 12.55 9.99 -10.14
C GLU A 67 11.23 10.61 -10.56
N ILE A 68 10.23 10.55 -9.68
CA ILE A 68 8.86 10.98 -9.97
C ILE A 68 8.46 12.07 -8.99
N TYR A 69 7.88 13.16 -9.51
CA TYR A 69 7.47 14.32 -8.73
C TYR A 69 5.97 14.60 -8.90
N THR A 70 5.37 15.17 -7.85
CA THR A 70 4.02 15.74 -7.87
C THR A 70 3.97 16.97 -8.78
N ALA A 71 2.76 17.40 -9.15
CA ALA A 71 2.56 18.65 -9.89
C ALA A 71 3.18 19.88 -9.20
N THR A 72 3.26 19.87 -7.86
CA THR A 72 3.87 20.91 -7.03
C THR A 72 5.37 20.72 -6.78
N GLY A 73 6.01 19.78 -7.47
CA GLY A 73 7.47 19.62 -7.47
C GLY A 73 8.06 18.84 -6.30
N TRP A 74 7.23 18.20 -5.49
CA TRP A 74 7.68 17.33 -4.39
C TRP A 74 7.78 15.86 -4.81
N PRO A 75 8.74 15.07 -4.31
CA PRO A 75 8.85 13.65 -4.63
C PRO A 75 7.57 12.87 -4.37
N LEU A 76 7.20 12.00 -5.31
CA LEU A 76 6.11 11.06 -5.12
C LEU A 76 6.53 9.94 -4.16
N VAL A 77 5.59 9.48 -3.35
CA VAL A 77 5.78 8.36 -2.41
C VAL A 77 4.67 7.31 -2.56
N ASN A 78 4.04 7.27 -3.74
CA ASN A 78 3.04 6.25 -4.05
C ASN A 78 3.71 4.91 -4.37
N GLY A 79 2.91 3.85 -4.47
CA GLY A 79 3.43 2.49 -4.70
C GLY A 79 4.34 2.36 -5.92
N ASN A 80 4.15 3.16 -6.98
CA ASN A 80 5.05 3.10 -8.15
C ASN A 80 6.43 3.70 -7.83
N ALA A 81 6.46 4.89 -7.23
CA ALA A 81 7.71 5.55 -6.86
C ALA A 81 8.50 4.76 -5.80
N LEU A 82 7.80 4.18 -4.82
CA LEU A 82 8.43 3.34 -3.80
C LEU A 82 8.95 2.00 -4.36
N LYS A 83 8.26 1.41 -5.35
CA LYS A 83 8.75 0.20 -6.05
C LYS A 83 10.04 0.45 -6.81
N THR A 84 10.20 1.62 -7.44
CA THR A 84 11.45 1.98 -8.11
C THR A 84 12.62 2.05 -7.12
N LEU A 85 12.40 2.63 -5.94
CA LEU A 85 13.40 2.67 -4.87
C LEU A 85 13.76 1.28 -4.32
N ALA A 86 12.75 0.42 -4.13
CA ALA A 86 12.94 -0.92 -3.58
C ALA A 86 13.53 -1.91 -4.59
N GLY A 87 13.15 -1.80 -5.86
CA GLY A 87 13.47 -2.77 -6.89
C GLY A 87 12.46 -3.93 -6.93
N LYS A 88 12.92 -5.09 -7.39
CA LYS A 88 12.16 -6.33 -7.49
C LYS A 88 12.28 -7.22 -6.24
N VAL A 89 12.87 -6.71 -5.16
CA VAL A 89 12.99 -7.46 -3.91
C VAL A 89 11.61 -7.80 -3.36
N SER A 90 11.43 -9.07 -3.01
CA SER A 90 10.25 -9.48 -2.26
C SER A 90 10.40 -9.04 -0.81
N ALA A 91 9.31 -8.59 -0.20
CA ALA A 91 9.24 -8.55 1.25
C ALA A 91 9.01 -10.00 1.70
N GLU A 92 10.10 -10.68 2.09
CA GLU A 92 10.22 -12.13 2.39
C GLU A 92 9.24 -12.67 3.45
N TYR A 93 8.39 -11.81 4.04
CA TYR A 93 7.21 -12.22 4.80
C TYR A 93 5.98 -12.30 3.89
N ASP A 94 6.02 -13.17 2.88
CA ASP A 94 4.79 -13.66 2.26
C ASP A 94 4.32 -14.88 3.04
N PHE A 95 3.30 -14.69 3.88
CA PHE A 95 2.42 -15.78 4.28
C PHE A 95 1.75 -16.28 3.00
N THR A 96 2.41 -17.19 2.29
CA THR A 96 1.76 -18.06 1.31
C THR A 96 0.80 -18.93 2.10
N ASP A 97 -0.49 -18.61 2.04
CA ASP A 97 -1.57 -19.52 2.40
C ASP A 97 -1.66 -20.59 1.32
N ASP A 98 -0.59 -21.35 1.17
CA ASP A 98 -0.58 -22.60 0.44
C ASP A 98 -0.55 -23.70 1.50
N THR A 99 -1.71 -24.31 1.71
CA THR A 99 -1.78 -25.70 2.12
C THR A 99 -0.98 -26.53 1.12
N ASN A 100 0.30 -26.74 1.41
CA ASN A 100 1.08 -27.86 0.92
C ASN A 100 2.08 -28.24 2.01
N ASP A 101 1.81 -29.38 2.65
CA ASP A 101 2.80 -30.18 3.36
C ASP A 101 4.06 -30.30 2.48
N GLY A 102 5.21 -29.85 2.99
CA GLY A 102 6.49 -29.95 2.30
C GLY A 102 7.59 -29.18 3.03
N ASP A 103 8.20 -29.85 4.02
CA ASP A 103 9.53 -29.64 4.61
C ASP A 103 10.07 -28.20 4.69
N ILE A 104 9.98 -27.64 5.90
CA ILE A 104 10.78 -26.49 6.34
C ILE A 104 12.22 -26.98 6.55
N ASP A 105 13.07 -26.82 5.55
CA ASP A 105 14.52 -26.86 5.76
C ASP A 105 14.98 -25.54 6.38
N ASN A 106 15.17 -25.56 7.70
CA ASN A 106 15.75 -24.47 8.47
C ASN A 106 17.27 -24.61 8.41
N SER A 107 17.89 -24.06 7.37
CA SER A 107 19.35 -24.00 7.23
C SER A 107 19.82 -22.55 7.08
N PRO A 108 20.84 -22.10 7.84
CA PRO A 108 21.36 -20.74 7.75
C PRO A 108 22.12 -20.58 6.44
N GLU A 109 21.56 -19.86 5.49
CA GLU A 109 22.22 -19.66 4.20
C GLU A 109 23.47 -18.79 4.34
N LYS A 110 24.58 -19.50 4.15
CA LYS A 110 25.94 -19.04 3.95
C LYS A 110 26.00 -18.11 2.73
N MET A 111 26.87 -17.09 2.78
CA MET A 111 27.20 -16.17 1.69
C MET A 111 27.28 -16.87 0.32
N ILE A 112 26.32 -16.56 -0.55
CA ILE A 112 26.36 -16.84 -1.99
C ILE A 112 26.30 -15.46 -2.69
N ASP A 113 27.08 -15.31 -3.75
CA ASP A 113 27.18 -14.15 -4.66
C ASP A 113 25.88 -13.33 -4.69
N VAL A 114 25.91 -12.13 -4.10
CA VAL A 114 24.72 -11.31 -3.91
C VAL A 114 24.30 -10.79 -5.28
N ASP A 115 23.28 -11.42 -5.87
CA ASP A 115 22.64 -10.90 -7.07
C ASP A 115 22.01 -9.53 -6.77
N THR A 116 22.80 -8.47 -6.97
CA THR A 116 22.37 -7.10 -6.70
C THR A 116 21.32 -6.61 -7.69
N SER A 117 21.02 -7.39 -8.75
CA SER A 117 20.11 -6.98 -9.82
C SER A 117 18.65 -6.82 -9.37
N ALA A 118 18.28 -7.41 -8.24
CA ALA A 118 16.95 -7.30 -7.66
C ALA A 118 16.72 -5.96 -6.93
N TYR A 119 17.78 -5.28 -6.49
CA TYR A 119 17.65 -4.07 -5.66
C TYR A 119 17.40 -2.82 -6.50
N GLY A 120 16.62 -1.89 -5.93
CA GLY A 120 16.28 -0.62 -6.56
C GLY A 120 17.28 0.49 -6.27
N SER A 121 16.90 1.70 -6.63
CA SER A 121 17.77 2.88 -6.53
C SER A 121 18.10 3.30 -5.09
N ALA A 122 17.39 2.78 -4.08
CA ALA A 122 17.74 2.99 -2.69
C ALA A 122 19.04 2.29 -2.28
N PHE A 123 19.40 1.16 -2.92
CA PHE A 123 20.59 0.38 -2.56
C PHE A 123 21.88 1.21 -2.68
N ALA A 124 22.02 1.93 -3.81
CA ALA A 124 23.20 2.75 -4.09
C ALA A 124 23.26 4.05 -3.26
N ALA A 125 22.21 4.40 -2.51
CA ALA A 125 22.17 5.61 -1.70
C ALA A 125 22.83 5.44 -0.32
N PHE A 126 23.09 4.20 0.09
CA PHE A 126 23.78 3.87 1.34
C PHE A 126 25.22 3.48 1.03
N GLU A 127 26.16 3.91 1.88
CA GLU A 127 27.59 3.59 1.74
C GLU A 127 27.89 2.10 2.02
N ASP A 128 27.05 1.48 2.84
CA ASP A 128 27.17 0.10 3.27
C ASP A 128 26.14 -0.76 2.53
N GLU A 129 26.62 -1.80 1.84
CA GLU A 129 25.78 -2.72 1.08
C GLU A 129 24.70 -3.37 1.95
N GLU A 130 25.00 -3.69 3.21
CA GLU A 130 24.02 -4.31 4.12
C GLU A 130 22.85 -3.35 4.39
N LYS A 131 23.16 -2.08 4.67
CA LYS A 131 22.14 -1.03 4.87
C LYS A 131 21.37 -0.73 3.58
N GLY A 132 22.04 -0.77 2.43
CA GLY A 132 21.40 -0.62 1.12
C GLY A 132 20.35 -1.71 0.88
N ARG A 133 20.69 -2.98 1.18
CA ARG A 133 19.73 -4.10 1.08
C ARG A 133 18.57 -3.91 2.05
N GLU A 134 18.87 -3.64 3.32
CA GLU A 134 17.85 -3.44 4.36
C GLU A 134 16.88 -2.31 3.98
N ALA A 135 17.39 -1.21 3.44
CA ALA A 135 16.57 -0.09 2.98
C ALA A 135 15.61 -0.50 1.85
N CYS A 136 16.09 -1.25 0.85
CA CYS A 136 15.23 -1.76 -0.22
C CYS A 136 14.14 -2.70 0.32
N HIS A 137 14.46 -3.62 1.24
CA HIS A 137 13.46 -4.51 1.85
C HIS A 137 12.46 -3.73 2.73
N ALA A 138 12.90 -2.71 3.46
CA ALA A 138 12.03 -1.86 4.25
C ALA A 138 11.06 -1.05 3.37
N ILE A 139 11.53 -0.51 2.24
CA ILE A 139 10.69 0.21 1.28
C ILE A 139 9.72 -0.74 0.55
N ALA A 140 10.15 -1.97 0.23
CA ALA A 140 9.26 -3.00 -0.30
C ALA A 140 8.15 -3.36 0.70
N SER A 141 8.50 -3.48 1.98
CA SER A 141 7.53 -3.70 3.06
C SER A 141 6.54 -2.55 3.19
N LEU A 142 7.01 -1.30 3.04
CA LEU A 142 6.14 -0.13 2.99
C LEU A 142 5.16 -0.18 1.81
N CYS A 143 5.62 -0.56 0.61
CA CYS A 143 4.74 -0.79 -0.55
C CYS A 143 3.63 -1.82 -0.25
N LYS A 144 4.01 -2.90 0.44
CA LYS A 144 3.09 -3.98 0.83
C LYS A 144 2.02 -3.46 1.79
N VAL A 145 2.40 -2.67 2.80
CA VAL A 145 1.46 -2.03 3.73
C VAL A 145 0.48 -1.12 2.99
N CYS A 146 0.93 -0.29 2.05
CA CYS A 146 0.04 0.54 1.23
C CYS A 146 -0.97 -0.30 0.42
N SER A 147 -0.53 -1.44 -0.10
CA SER A 147 -1.39 -2.36 -0.85
C SER A 147 -2.45 -3.01 0.07
N ILE A 148 -2.04 -3.42 1.26
CA ILE A 148 -2.94 -3.99 2.29
C ILE A 148 -3.97 -2.95 2.73
N ASP A 149 -3.54 -1.72 3.02
CA ASP A 149 -4.43 -0.65 3.46
C ASP A 149 -5.50 -0.31 2.40
N THR A 150 -5.11 -0.36 1.13
CA THR A 150 -6.05 -0.22 0.00
C THR A 150 -7.10 -1.33 0.01
N LEU A 151 -6.71 -2.59 0.26
CA LEU A 151 -7.64 -3.71 0.32
C LEU A 151 -8.60 -3.60 1.52
N ILE A 152 -8.07 -3.25 2.69
CA ILE A 152 -8.85 -3.07 3.91
C ILE A 152 -9.86 -1.94 3.76
N THR A 153 -9.40 -0.76 3.34
CA THR A 153 -10.20 0.46 3.31
C THR A 153 -11.23 0.47 2.19
N ASN A 154 -10.91 -0.07 1.01
CA ASN A 154 -11.82 -0.01 -0.14
C ASN A 154 -12.74 -1.23 -0.26
N PHE A 155 -12.39 -2.36 0.34
CA PHE A 155 -13.15 -3.61 0.16
C PHE A 155 -13.61 -4.21 1.48
N ILE A 156 -12.69 -4.56 2.38
CA ILE A 156 -13.03 -5.36 3.57
C ILE A 156 -13.93 -4.58 4.54
N LEU A 157 -13.48 -3.42 5.02
CA LEU A 157 -14.27 -2.62 5.98
C LEU A 157 -15.59 -2.13 5.38
N PRO A 158 -15.65 -1.65 4.12
CA PRO A 158 -16.90 -1.24 3.53
C PRO A 158 -17.92 -2.38 3.36
N LEU A 159 -17.46 -3.62 3.15
CA LEU A 159 -18.32 -4.81 3.06
C LEU A 159 -18.89 -5.26 4.43
N GLN A 160 -18.26 -4.85 5.53
CA GLN A 160 -18.74 -5.12 6.90
C GLN A 160 -19.74 -4.07 7.41
N GLY A 161 -19.99 -3.01 6.63
CA GLY A 161 -20.85 -1.90 7.02
C GLY A 161 -22.34 -2.25 7.06
N SER A 162 -23.05 -1.78 8.08
CA SER A 162 -24.50 -1.96 8.21
C SER A 162 -25.31 -1.22 7.12
N ASN A 163 -24.71 -0.22 6.47
CA ASN A 163 -25.32 0.60 5.43
C ASN A 163 -25.55 -0.13 4.10
N ILE A 164 -24.97 -1.31 3.92
CA ILE A 164 -25.14 -2.15 2.72
C ILE A 164 -25.83 -3.48 3.02
N SER A 165 -26.06 -3.79 4.30
CA SER A 165 -26.79 -4.98 4.71
C SER A 165 -28.28 -4.79 4.44
N GLY A 166 -28.84 -5.64 3.60
CA GLY A 166 -30.28 -5.80 3.46
C GLY A 166 -30.90 -6.37 4.73
N LYS A 167 -32.24 -6.32 4.81
CA LYS A 167 -33.01 -6.91 5.93
C LYS A 167 -32.78 -8.42 6.08
N SER A 168 -32.36 -9.09 5.01
CA SER A 168 -32.06 -10.52 4.94
C SER A 168 -30.60 -10.87 5.26
N GLY A 169 -29.76 -9.89 5.61
CA GLY A 169 -28.32 -10.11 5.78
C GLY A 169 -27.54 -10.24 4.46
N SER A 170 -28.18 -10.00 3.32
CA SER A 170 -27.54 -9.96 2.00
C SER A 170 -26.88 -8.61 1.76
N VAL A 171 -25.84 -8.56 0.91
CA VAL A 171 -25.23 -7.30 0.49
C VAL A 171 -26.04 -6.64 -0.64
N HIS A 172 -26.40 -5.37 -0.48
CA HIS A 172 -27.09 -4.57 -1.48
C HIS A 172 -26.15 -3.49 -2.04
N CYS A 173 -26.19 -3.28 -3.36
CA CYS A 173 -25.58 -2.13 -4.01
C CYS A 173 -26.63 -1.29 -4.75
N SER A 174 -26.30 -0.02 -5.02
CA SER A 174 -27.10 0.87 -5.85
C SER A 174 -26.52 0.92 -7.25
N LEU A 175 -27.33 0.59 -8.25
CA LEU A 175 -26.97 0.75 -9.66
C LEU A 175 -27.36 2.14 -10.16
N ASN A 176 -26.44 2.79 -10.84
CA ASN A 176 -26.64 4.03 -11.56
C ASN A 176 -26.68 3.74 -13.07
N ILE A 177 -27.82 4.07 -13.66
CA ILE A 177 -28.15 3.86 -15.08
C ILE A 177 -27.77 5.06 -15.96
N ASN A 178 -27.49 6.23 -15.36
CA ASN A 178 -27.23 7.47 -16.07
C ASN A 178 -25.71 7.68 -16.24
N THR A 179 -25.05 6.80 -16.99
CA THR A 179 -23.63 7.01 -17.33
C THR A 179 -23.50 7.48 -18.79
N GLU A 180 -22.51 8.32 -19.05
CA GLU A 180 -22.25 8.87 -20.39
C GLU A 180 -21.94 7.79 -21.44
N THR A 181 -21.38 6.66 -21.01
CA THR A 181 -20.99 5.55 -21.89
C THR A 181 -22.09 4.50 -22.09
N GLY A 182 -23.24 4.66 -21.43
CA GLY A 182 -24.33 3.67 -21.43
C GLY A 182 -24.09 2.42 -20.58
N ARG A 183 -22.94 2.31 -19.89
CA ARG A 183 -22.65 1.21 -18.95
C ARG A 183 -23.36 1.42 -17.60
N LEU A 184 -23.73 0.35 -16.90
CA LEU A 184 -24.16 0.49 -15.51
C LEU A 184 -22.97 0.82 -14.60
N SER A 185 -23.17 1.65 -13.57
CA SER A 185 -22.19 1.88 -12.51
C SER A 185 -22.75 1.52 -11.13
N ALA A 186 -21.98 0.88 -10.27
CA ALA A 186 -22.41 0.51 -8.92
C ALA A 186 -21.86 1.47 -7.86
N ARG A 187 -22.66 1.77 -6.84
CA ARG A 187 -22.29 2.59 -5.66
C ARG A 187 -22.93 2.03 -4.38
N ARG A 188 -22.39 2.41 -3.22
CA ARG A 188 -22.88 1.99 -1.89
C ARG A 188 -23.08 0.46 -1.76
N GLN A 189 -22.12 -0.44 -1.95
CA GLN A 189 -20.71 -0.34 -2.39
C GLN A 189 -20.58 -0.50 -3.92
N ASN A 190 -19.41 -0.17 -4.47
CA ASN A 190 -19.12 -0.51 -5.88
C ASN A 190 -18.73 -2.00 -6.00
N LEU A 191 -19.72 -2.85 -6.29
CA LEU A 191 -19.52 -4.29 -6.46
C LEU A 191 -18.97 -4.68 -7.85
N GLN A 192 -18.81 -3.75 -8.77
CA GLN A 192 -18.26 -4.04 -10.11
C GLN A 192 -16.73 -4.06 -10.12
N ASN A 193 -16.08 -3.37 -9.18
CA ASN A 193 -14.63 -3.20 -9.16
C ASN A 193 -13.95 -4.09 -8.10
N GLN A 194 -14.34 -5.36 -8.00
CA GLN A 194 -13.68 -6.29 -7.07
C GLN A 194 -12.21 -6.51 -7.43
N PRO A 195 -11.33 -6.82 -6.45
CA PRO A 195 -9.94 -7.11 -6.74
C PRO A 195 -9.83 -8.31 -7.70
N ALA A 196 -8.94 -8.20 -8.69
CA ALA A 196 -8.61 -9.30 -9.58
C ALA A 196 -7.99 -10.46 -8.78
N LEU A 197 -8.13 -11.69 -9.28
CA LEU A 197 -7.73 -12.92 -8.57
C LEU A 197 -6.29 -12.86 -8.05
N GLU A 198 -5.34 -12.41 -8.86
CA GLU A 198 -3.91 -12.28 -8.51
C GLU A 198 -3.64 -11.27 -7.38
N LYS A 199 -4.54 -10.31 -7.20
CA LYS A 199 -4.43 -9.22 -6.21
C LYS A 199 -5.38 -9.41 -5.03
N ASP A 200 -6.27 -10.40 -5.10
CA ASP A 200 -7.24 -10.72 -4.07
C ASP A 200 -6.63 -11.57 -2.95
N ARG A 201 -5.59 -11.01 -2.31
CA ARG A 201 -4.79 -11.69 -1.27
C ARG A 201 -5.64 -12.21 -0.11
N TYR A 202 -6.75 -11.54 0.18
CA TYR A 202 -7.64 -11.88 1.29
C TYR A 202 -8.88 -12.66 0.85
N LYS A 203 -8.90 -13.16 -0.40
CA LYS A 203 -10.00 -13.97 -0.94
C LYS A 203 -11.36 -13.27 -0.77
N ILE A 204 -11.39 -11.94 -0.95
CA ILE A 204 -12.58 -11.09 -0.84
C ILE A 204 -13.68 -11.59 -1.77
N CYS A 205 -13.33 -12.04 -2.98
CA CYS A 205 -14.29 -12.59 -3.94
C CYS A 205 -14.95 -13.88 -3.41
N GLN A 206 -14.23 -14.69 -2.63
CA GLN A 206 -14.78 -15.93 -2.05
C GLN A 206 -15.79 -15.67 -0.92
N ALA A 207 -15.79 -14.47 -0.34
CA ALA A 207 -16.79 -14.09 0.67
C ALA A 207 -18.20 -13.90 0.07
N PHE A 208 -18.33 -13.73 -1.25
CA PHE A 208 -19.61 -13.64 -1.94
C PHE A 208 -20.18 -15.03 -2.21
N VAL A 209 -20.97 -15.52 -1.26
CA VAL A 209 -21.58 -16.85 -1.32
C VAL A 209 -23.08 -16.79 -1.63
N ALA A 210 -23.58 -17.80 -2.33
CA ALA A 210 -25.01 -18.00 -2.49
C ALA A 210 -25.64 -18.42 -1.14
N ALA A 211 -26.95 -18.19 -0.99
CA ALA A 211 -27.70 -18.69 0.15
C ALA A 211 -27.60 -20.23 0.24
N PRO A 212 -27.79 -20.83 1.44
CA PRO A 212 -27.74 -22.28 1.60
C PRO A 212 -28.64 -23.00 0.59
N ARG A 213 -28.13 -24.08 -0.02
CA ARG A 213 -28.78 -24.88 -1.08
C ARG A 213 -28.95 -24.19 -2.43
N ASN A 214 -28.35 -23.01 -2.63
CA ASN A 214 -28.28 -22.34 -3.92
C ASN A 214 -26.83 -22.34 -4.44
N SER A 215 -26.69 -22.12 -5.74
CA SER A 215 -25.40 -21.94 -6.41
C SER A 215 -25.29 -20.53 -6.99
N LEU A 216 -24.09 -19.96 -6.93
CA LEU A 216 -23.78 -18.72 -7.65
C LEU A 216 -23.29 -19.08 -9.06
N VAL A 217 -23.96 -18.56 -10.09
CA VAL A 217 -23.56 -18.74 -11.49
C VAL A 217 -22.98 -17.43 -11.99
N VAL A 218 -21.73 -17.48 -12.47
CA VAL A 218 -21.04 -16.33 -13.06
C VAL A 218 -20.93 -16.59 -14.57
N ALA A 219 -21.35 -15.62 -15.36
CA ALA A 219 -21.26 -15.65 -16.82
C ALA A 219 -20.63 -14.33 -17.30
N ASP A 220 -19.64 -14.44 -18.18
CA ASP A 220 -18.98 -13.31 -18.82
C ASP A 220 -19.02 -13.50 -20.34
N TYR A 221 -19.07 -12.41 -21.09
CA TYR A 221 -19.02 -12.45 -22.53
C TYR A 221 -17.59 -12.69 -22.99
N ALA A 222 -17.37 -13.77 -23.75
CA ALA A 222 -16.09 -13.95 -24.44
C ALA A 222 -15.91 -12.83 -25.47
N GLN A 223 -14.78 -12.12 -25.42
CA GLN A 223 -14.39 -11.22 -26.50
C GLN A 223 -13.71 -12.03 -27.59
N ASP A 224 -14.48 -12.43 -28.61
CA ASP A 224 -13.90 -12.89 -29.86
C ASP A 224 -13.31 -11.67 -30.58
N SER A 225 -11.99 -11.65 -30.70
CA SER A 225 -11.30 -10.67 -31.55
C SER A 225 -11.68 -10.96 -33.00
N CYS A 226 -12.70 -10.27 -33.51
CA CYS A 226 -12.86 -10.09 -34.95
C CYS A 226 -11.65 -9.29 -35.44
N THR A 227 -10.58 -9.99 -35.80
CA THR A 227 -9.58 -9.46 -36.72
C THR A 227 -10.29 -9.29 -38.06
N SER A 228 -10.70 -8.06 -38.35
CA SER A 228 -11.08 -7.68 -39.71
C SER A 228 -9.81 -7.74 -40.56
N ASP A 229 -9.72 -8.75 -41.42
CA ASP A 229 -8.83 -8.76 -42.59
C ASP A 229 -9.25 -7.69 -43.61
#